data_AF-A0A3A4QMB3-F1
#
_entry.id   AF-A0A3A4QMB3-F1
#
_cell.length_a   1.000
_cell.length_b   1.000
_cell.length_c   1.000
_cell.angle_alpha   90.00
_cell.angle_beta   90.00
_cell.angle_gamma   90.00
#
_symmetry.space_group_name_H-M   'P 1'
#
loop_
_entity.id
_entity.type
_entity.pdbx_description
1 polymer ?
#
loop_
_entity_poly.entity_id
_entity_poly.type
_entity_poly.pdbx_seq_one_letter_code
_entity_poly.pdbx_strand_id
1 'polypeptide(L)'
;MIASVSDFRDLARDPNHRRRFEKMLYLAAQRGDADLVAERLSWGIDPNCASLRGRTPLIANVRGPCPSVRVVRELLAAGADLTQPDETGACALDYARRKLARLQGRPDRAARTAPSLDENAQLQLGPEEQAELDRLRRECGGQDRDYLHTWWHERLRAARRLFNDRGQVERIVELLEGWEG
;
A
#
# COMPACT_ATOMS: atom_id res chain seq x y z
N MET A 1 8.78 -27.91 -4.91
CA MET A 1 7.38 -27.77 -5.36
C MET A 1 7.01 -26.30 -5.24
N ILE A 2 7.00 -25.58 -6.36
CA ILE A 2 6.71 -24.15 -6.40
C ILE A 2 5.20 -24.03 -6.21
N ALA A 3 4.75 -23.44 -5.11
CA ALA A 3 3.34 -23.16 -4.88
C ALA A 3 2.84 -22.29 -6.05
N SER A 4 1.87 -22.82 -6.80
CA SER A 4 1.34 -22.18 -8.01
C SER A 4 0.53 -20.94 -7.61
N VAL A 5 0.41 -19.94 -8.50
CA VAL A 5 -0.46 -18.76 -8.30
C VAL A 5 -1.92 -19.16 -8.04
N SER A 6 -2.34 -20.37 -8.45
CA SER A 6 -3.62 -20.98 -8.06
C SER A 6 -3.76 -21.11 -6.55
N ASP A 7 -2.70 -21.52 -5.85
CA ASP A 7 -2.75 -21.83 -4.42
C ASP A 7 -3.03 -20.57 -3.60
N PHE A 8 -2.45 -19.41 -3.97
CA PHE A 8 -2.69 -18.17 -3.23
C PHE A 8 -4.11 -17.61 -3.42
N ARG A 9 -4.69 -17.75 -4.61
CA ARG A 9 -6.10 -17.36 -4.85
C ARG A 9 -7.05 -18.26 -4.08
N ASP A 10 -6.78 -19.55 -4.06
CA ASP A 10 -7.59 -20.52 -3.33
C ASP A 10 -7.45 -20.34 -1.81
N LEU A 11 -6.22 -20.12 -1.32
CA LEU A 11 -5.95 -19.81 0.09
C LEU A 11 -6.52 -18.45 0.52
N ALA A 12 -6.55 -17.44 -0.36
CA ALA A 12 -7.16 -16.14 -0.04
C ALA A 12 -8.68 -16.26 0.15
N ARG A 13 -9.32 -17.20 -0.54
CA ARG A 13 -10.77 -17.48 -0.46
C ARG A 13 -11.13 -18.47 0.65
N ASP A 14 -10.20 -19.34 1.05
CA ASP A 14 -10.38 -20.29 2.14
C ASP A 14 -10.68 -19.56 3.47
N PRO A 15 -11.83 -19.80 4.12
CA PRO A 15 -12.18 -19.19 5.40
C PRO A 15 -11.11 -19.33 6.50
N ASN A 16 -10.33 -20.42 6.50
CA ASN A 16 -9.28 -20.66 7.48
C ASN A 16 -8.07 -19.73 7.31
N HIS A 17 -7.85 -19.23 6.10
CA HIS A 17 -6.68 -18.46 5.73
C HIS A 17 -7.02 -17.01 5.35
N ARG A 18 -8.26 -16.73 4.94
CA ARG A 18 -8.79 -15.44 4.49
C ARG A 18 -8.34 -14.26 5.35
N ARG A 19 -8.54 -14.34 6.68
CA ARG A 19 -8.15 -13.25 7.62
C ARG A 19 -6.67 -12.90 7.57
N ARG A 20 -5.80 -13.88 7.29
CA ARG A 20 -4.35 -13.66 7.18
C ARG A 20 -4.03 -12.90 5.89
N PHE A 21 -4.68 -13.24 4.79
CA PHE A 21 -4.53 -12.56 3.50
C PHE A 21 -5.09 -11.13 3.53
N GLU A 22 -6.28 -10.93 4.08
CA GLU A 22 -6.87 -9.59 4.31
C GLU A 22 -5.93 -8.71 5.15
N LYS A 23 -5.32 -9.26 6.20
CA LYS A 23 -4.31 -8.57 7.00
C LYS A 23 -3.05 -8.20 6.19
N MET A 24 -2.65 -9.02 5.22
CA MET A 24 -1.52 -8.71 4.33
C MET A 24 -1.83 -7.50 3.45
N LEU A 25 -3.03 -7.44 2.86
CA LEU A 25 -3.48 -6.28 2.08
C LEU A 25 -3.56 -5.02 2.95
N TYR A 26 -4.17 -5.12 4.14
CA TYR A 26 -4.24 -4.02 5.10
C TYR A 26 -2.86 -3.44 5.44
N LEU A 27 -1.88 -4.31 5.73
CA LEU A 27 -0.52 -3.88 6.08
C LEU A 27 0.25 -3.31 4.89
N ALA A 28 0.00 -3.77 3.67
CA ALA A 28 0.59 -3.19 2.46
C ALA A 28 0.03 -1.78 2.23
N ALA A 29 -1.29 -1.62 2.32
CA ALA A 29 -1.96 -0.34 2.17
C ALA A 29 -1.48 0.67 3.23
N GLN A 30 -1.40 0.26 4.51
CA GLN A 30 -0.90 1.08 5.61
C GLN A 30 0.53 1.59 5.39
N ARG A 31 1.36 0.82 4.67
CA ARG A 31 2.75 1.19 4.37
C ARG A 31 2.88 2.11 3.15
N GLY A 32 1.79 2.35 2.40
CA GLY A 32 1.85 3.11 1.16
C GLY A 32 2.45 2.31 0.00
N ASP A 33 2.38 0.99 0.05
CA ASP A 33 3.12 0.12 -0.85
C ASP A 33 2.25 -0.34 -2.03
N ALA A 34 2.25 0.44 -3.12
CA ALA A 34 1.37 0.20 -4.26
C ALA A 34 1.61 -1.16 -4.94
N ASP A 35 2.86 -1.55 -5.15
CA ASP A 35 3.20 -2.83 -5.80
C ASP A 35 2.70 -4.02 -4.97
N LEU A 36 2.89 -3.98 -3.65
CA LEU A 36 2.37 -5.03 -2.77
C LEU A 36 0.84 -5.02 -2.70
N VAL A 37 0.20 -3.85 -2.80
CA VAL A 37 -1.27 -3.76 -2.87
C VAL A 37 -1.77 -4.41 -4.15
N ALA A 38 -1.22 -4.04 -5.31
CA ALA A 38 -1.58 -4.62 -6.61
C ALA A 38 -1.39 -6.15 -6.63
N GLU A 39 -0.24 -6.63 -6.13
CA GLU A 39 0.05 -8.07 -6.05
C GLU A 39 -0.98 -8.79 -5.17
N ARG A 40 -1.37 -8.22 -4.03
CA ARG A 40 -2.34 -8.82 -3.08
C ARG A 40 -3.76 -8.81 -3.65
N LEU A 41 -4.16 -7.73 -4.31
CA LEU A 41 -5.44 -7.65 -5.01
C LEU A 41 -5.52 -8.68 -6.14
N SER A 42 -4.41 -8.97 -6.83
CA SER A 42 -4.35 -10.02 -7.87
C SER A 42 -4.65 -11.45 -7.37
N TRP A 43 -4.55 -11.66 -6.05
CA TRP A 43 -4.93 -12.91 -5.38
C TRP A 43 -6.44 -13.01 -5.09
N GLY A 44 -7.23 -12.00 -5.46
CA GLY A 44 -8.67 -11.98 -5.27
C GLY A 44 -9.10 -11.67 -3.83
N ILE A 45 -8.24 -10.98 -3.07
CA ILE A 45 -8.57 -10.48 -1.74
C ILE A 45 -9.59 -9.34 -1.90
N ASP A 46 -10.63 -9.37 -1.08
CA ASP A 46 -11.63 -8.31 -1.02
C ASP A 46 -10.99 -6.96 -0.63
N PRO A 47 -11.03 -5.93 -1.50
CA PRO A 47 -10.48 -4.61 -1.19
C PRO A 47 -11.21 -3.90 -0.05
N ASN A 48 -12.42 -4.35 0.32
CA ASN A 48 -13.23 -3.82 1.42
C ASN A 48 -13.02 -4.56 2.74
N CYS A 49 -12.04 -5.46 2.80
CA CYS A 49 -11.72 -6.20 4.02
C CYS A 49 -11.45 -5.24 5.20
N ALA A 50 -12.15 -5.48 6.31
CA ALA A 50 -12.06 -4.61 7.48
C ALA A 50 -11.25 -5.26 8.60
N SER A 51 -10.41 -4.46 9.26
CA SER A 51 -9.83 -4.84 10.55
C SER A 51 -10.92 -4.99 11.62
N LEU A 52 -10.55 -5.49 12.81
CA LEU A 52 -11.45 -5.59 13.97
C LEU A 52 -12.14 -4.26 14.37
N ARG A 53 -11.59 -3.13 13.91
CA ARG A 53 -12.09 -1.77 14.17
C ARG A 53 -12.88 -1.20 12.99
N GLY A 54 -13.30 -2.03 12.03
CA GLY A 54 -13.98 -1.58 10.81
C GLY A 54 -13.09 -0.88 9.78
N ARG A 55 -11.78 -0.76 10.02
CA ARG A 55 -10.89 -0.02 9.10
C ARG A 55 -10.56 -0.83 7.86
N THR A 56 -10.89 -0.28 6.69
CA THR A 56 -10.57 -0.81 5.36
C THR A 56 -9.11 -0.54 4.97
N PRO A 57 -8.57 -1.16 3.90
CA PRO A 57 -7.25 -0.86 3.37
C PRO A 57 -7.13 0.61 2.90
N LEU A 58 -8.21 1.20 2.37
CA LEU A 58 -8.25 2.63 2.04
C LEU A 58 -8.02 3.50 3.29
N ILE A 59 -8.75 3.23 4.37
CA ILE A 59 -8.56 3.93 5.65
C ILE A 59 -7.14 3.68 6.19
N ALA A 60 -6.62 2.46 6.04
CA ALA A 60 -5.27 2.10 6.48
C ALA A 60 -4.19 2.92 5.76
N ASN A 61 -4.30 3.11 4.44
CA ASN A 61 -3.37 3.90 3.66
C ASN A 61 -3.29 5.36 4.15
N VAL A 62 -4.45 6.00 4.28
CA VAL A 62 -4.54 7.40 4.67
C VAL A 62 -4.01 7.61 6.09
N ARG A 63 -4.38 6.73 7.03
CA ARG A 63 -3.91 6.77 8.43
C ARG A 63 -2.46 6.34 8.58
N GLY A 64 -1.91 5.67 7.56
CA GLY A 64 -0.54 5.19 7.53
C GLY A 64 0.48 6.33 7.62
N PRO A 65 1.71 6.05 8.06
CA PRO A 65 2.79 7.03 8.08
C PRO A 65 3.17 7.55 6.69
N CYS A 66 2.86 6.77 5.64
CA CYS A 66 3.29 7.02 4.27
C CYS A 66 2.06 6.82 3.36
N PRO A 67 1.16 7.81 3.31
CA PRO A 67 -0.02 7.74 2.45
C PRO A 67 0.43 7.80 0.99
N SER A 68 -0.29 7.10 0.10
CA SER A 68 0.07 7.03 -1.33
C SER A 68 -1.16 7.13 -2.20
N VAL A 69 -1.17 8.11 -3.10
CA VAL A 69 -2.20 8.28 -4.14
C VAL A 69 -2.34 7.01 -4.99
N ARG A 70 -1.21 6.38 -5.34
CA ARG A 70 -1.21 5.18 -6.19
C ARG A 70 -1.87 3.99 -5.50
N VAL A 71 -1.64 3.79 -4.20
CA VAL A 71 -2.39 2.79 -3.41
C VAL A 71 -3.89 3.08 -3.43
N VAL A 72 -4.29 4.33 -3.28
CA VAL A 72 -5.72 4.71 -3.34
C VAL A 72 -6.29 4.35 -4.72
N ARG A 73 -5.59 4.67 -5.81
CA ARG A 73 -6.01 4.30 -7.17
C ARG A 73 -6.15 2.79 -7.36
N GLU A 74 -5.17 2.00 -6.93
CA GLU A 74 -5.20 0.53 -7.04
C GLU A 74 -6.39 -0.06 -6.27
N LEU A 75 -6.65 0.42 -5.06
CA LEU A 75 -7.79 -0.03 -4.24
C LEU A 75 -9.13 0.35 -4.88
N LEU A 76 -9.28 1.61 -5.34
CA LEU A 76 -10.50 2.08 -5.98
C LEU A 76 -10.76 1.35 -7.31
N ALA A 77 -9.72 1.14 -8.12
CA ALA A 77 -9.81 0.36 -9.35
C ALA A 77 -10.21 -1.11 -9.10
N ALA A 78 -9.86 -1.66 -7.94
CA ALA A 78 -10.30 -2.98 -7.50
C ALA A 78 -11.72 -3.00 -6.92
N GLY A 79 -12.41 -1.86 -6.81
CA GLY A 79 -13.77 -1.76 -6.27
C GLY A 79 -13.85 -1.50 -4.76
N ALA A 80 -12.82 -0.86 -4.19
CA ALA A 80 -12.89 -0.40 -2.80
C ALA A 80 -13.97 0.68 -2.62
N ASP A 81 -14.81 0.51 -1.62
CA ASP A 81 -15.82 1.47 -1.17
C ASP A 81 -15.14 2.58 -0.35
N LEU A 82 -15.06 3.77 -0.94
CA LEU A 82 -14.52 4.97 -0.32
C LEU A 82 -15.42 5.56 0.78
N THR A 83 -16.69 5.16 0.82
CA THR A 83 -17.69 5.64 1.79
C THR A 83 -17.77 4.78 3.05
N GLN A 84 -17.19 3.57 3.03
CA GLN A 84 -17.26 2.64 4.15
C GLN A 84 -16.65 3.24 5.43
N PRO A 85 -17.43 3.42 6.51
CA PRO A 85 -16.94 3.98 7.76
C PRO A 85 -16.29 2.90 8.64
N ASP A 86 -15.33 3.32 9.48
CA ASP A 86 -14.81 2.49 10.56
C ASP A 86 -15.69 2.53 11.83
N GLU A 87 -15.25 1.89 12.91
CA GLU A 87 -15.96 1.87 14.22
C GLU A 87 -16.27 3.27 14.79
N THR A 88 -15.56 4.31 14.32
CA THR A 88 -15.74 5.70 14.77
C THR A 88 -16.70 6.49 13.88
N GLY A 89 -17.26 5.86 12.84
CA GLY A 89 -18.10 6.50 11.84
C GLY A 89 -17.33 7.31 10.80
N ALA A 90 -16.00 7.20 10.74
CA ALA A 90 -15.16 7.96 9.82
C ALA A 90 -14.72 7.11 8.62
N CYS A 91 -14.85 7.66 7.41
CA CYS A 91 -14.40 7.02 6.17
C CYS A 91 -12.97 7.46 5.78
N ALA A 92 -12.47 6.97 4.64
CA ALA A 92 -11.12 7.30 4.16
C ALA A 92 -10.94 8.81 3.92
N LEU A 93 -11.94 9.47 3.34
CA LEU A 93 -11.92 10.92 3.07
C LEU A 93 -11.87 11.75 4.36
N ASP A 94 -12.62 11.36 5.40
CA ASP A 94 -12.58 12.03 6.71
C ASP A 94 -11.18 11.99 7.31
N TYR A 95 -10.54 10.83 7.26
CA TYR A 95 -9.17 10.70 7.74
C TYR A 95 -8.18 11.52 6.90
N ALA A 96 -8.39 11.62 5.59
CA ALA A 96 -7.52 12.38 4.69
C ALA A 96 -7.59 13.88 5.00
N ARG A 97 -8.80 14.43 5.11
CA ARG A 97 -9.04 15.83 5.49
C ARG A 97 -8.46 16.15 6.87
N ARG A 98 -8.71 15.30 7.88
CA ARG A 98 -8.16 15.47 9.23
C ARG A 98 -6.62 15.45 9.24
N LYS A 99 -6.02 14.60 8.41
CA LYS A 99 -4.56 14.53 8.28
C LYS A 99 -4.02 15.75 7.57
N LEU A 100 -4.65 16.19 6.48
CA LEU A 100 -4.26 17.39 5.75
C LEU A 100 -4.27 18.62 6.66
N ALA A 101 -5.34 18.81 7.44
CA ALA A 101 -5.45 19.90 8.41
C ALA A 101 -4.31 19.90 9.44
N ARG A 102 -3.88 18.72 9.92
CA ARG A 102 -2.72 18.59 10.83
C ARG A 102 -1.39 18.94 10.17
N LEU A 103 -1.28 18.77 8.85
CA LEU A 103 -0.06 19.03 8.08
C LEU A 103 0.04 20.48 7.60
N GLN A 104 -1.08 21.18 7.40
CA GLN A 104 -1.12 22.60 7.02
C GLN A 104 -0.35 23.52 7.99
N GLY A 105 -0.27 23.14 9.28
CA GLY A 105 0.51 23.89 10.28
C GLY A 105 2.01 23.57 10.31
N ARG A 106 2.53 22.70 9.44
CA ARG A 106 3.94 22.32 9.40
C ARG A 106 4.67 23.04 8.26
N PRO A 107 5.91 23.51 8.46
CA PRO A 107 6.69 24.12 7.38
C PRO A 107 6.90 23.10 6.27
N ASP A 108 6.74 23.57 5.03
CA ASP A 108 6.90 22.73 3.85
C ASP A 108 8.35 22.23 3.77
N ARG A 109 8.54 20.94 4.03
CA ARG A 109 9.86 20.32 3.86
C ARG A 109 9.97 19.95 2.40
N ALA A 110 10.71 20.74 1.62
CA ALA A 110 11.01 20.41 0.24
C ALA A 110 11.45 18.94 0.14
N ALA A 111 10.64 18.15 -0.57
CA ALA A 111 10.90 16.75 -0.84
C ALA A 111 12.25 16.64 -1.57
N ARG A 112 13.31 16.25 -0.85
CA ARG A 112 14.57 15.83 -1.48
C ARG A 112 14.38 14.39 -1.98
N THR A 113 13.58 14.24 -3.03
CA THR A 113 13.38 12.96 -3.70
C THR A 113 14.66 12.66 -4.50
N ALA A 114 15.25 11.48 -4.27
CA ALA A 114 16.38 11.06 -5.11
C ALA A 114 15.88 10.79 -6.54
N PRO A 115 16.69 11.02 -7.59
CA PRO A 115 16.28 10.82 -8.99
C PRO A 115 15.78 9.41 -9.32
N SER A 116 16.16 8.42 -8.51
CA SER A 116 15.75 7.02 -8.64
C SER A 116 14.42 6.69 -7.93
N LEU A 117 13.70 7.68 -7.38
CA LEU A 117 12.44 7.45 -6.70
C LEU A 117 11.24 7.90 -7.53
N ASP A 118 10.16 7.13 -7.49
CA ASP A 118 8.88 7.45 -8.12
C ASP A 118 8.13 8.56 -7.36
N GLU A 119 6.95 8.94 -7.87
CA GLU A 119 6.08 9.95 -7.27
C GLU A 119 5.63 9.64 -5.82
N ASN A 120 5.79 8.40 -5.35
CA ASN A 120 5.45 7.92 -4.01
C ASN A 120 6.69 7.72 -3.12
N ALA A 121 7.87 8.19 -3.55
CA ALA A 121 9.14 7.94 -2.89
C ALA A 121 9.48 6.43 -2.78
N GLN A 122 9.02 5.61 -3.72
CA GLN A 122 9.43 4.21 -3.90
C GLN A 122 10.57 4.14 -4.93
N LEU A 123 11.43 3.12 -4.86
CA LEU A 123 12.49 2.94 -5.85
C LEU A 123 11.88 2.68 -7.24
N GLN A 124 12.25 3.48 -8.23
CA GLN A 124 12.15 3.08 -9.63
C GLN A 124 13.32 2.14 -9.92
N LEU A 125 13.03 0.85 -9.97
CA LEU A 125 13.98 -0.14 -10.48
C LEU A 125 13.98 -0.07 -12.01
N GLY A 126 15.18 -0.05 -12.60
CA GLY A 126 15.33 -0.25 -14.04
C GLY A 126 14.80 -1.63 -14.47
N PRO A 127 14.53 -1.86 -15.77
CA PRO A 127 14.00 -3.13 -16.26
C PRO A 127 14.88 -4.34 -15.89
N GLU A 128 16.20 -4.15 -15.89
CA GLU A 128 17.17 -5.18 -15.53
C GLU A 128 17.19 -5.46 -14.02
N GLU A 129 17.14 -4.41 -13.19
CA GLU A 129 17.11 -4.53 -11.74
C GLU A 129 15.78 -5.16 -11.27
N GLN A 130 14.68 -4.83 -11.94
CA GLN A 130 13.37 -5.44 -11.72
C GLN A 130 13.37 -6.91 -12.15
N ALA A 131 13.95 -7.24 -13.31
CA ALA A 131 14.09 -8.62 -13.77
C ALA A 131 14.97 -9.46 -12.85
N GLU A 132 16.04 -8.88 -12.30
CA GLU A 132 16.92 -9.52 -11.32
C GLU A 132 16.19 -9.72 -10.00
N LEU A 133 15.42 -8.74 -9.53
CA LEU A 133 14.55 -8.91 -8.37
C LEU A 133 13.53 -10.04 -8.58
N ASP A 134 12.92 -10.11 -9.76
CA ASP A 134 11.96 -11.15 -10.13
C ASP A 134 12.60 -12.52 -10.33
N ARG A 135 13.88 -12.57 -10.71
CA ARG A 135 14.71 -13.78 -10.73
C ARG A 135 15.00 -14.25 -9.31
N LEU A 136 15.48 -13.37 -8.44
CA LEU A 136 15.74 -13.68 -7.03
C LEU A 136 14.48 -14.15 -6.29
N ARG A 137 13.31 -13.55 -6.58
CA ARG A 137 12.00 -14.02 -6.07
C ARG A 137 11.69 -15.46 -6.44
N ARG A 138 12.08 -15.88 -7.64
CA ARG A 138 11.88 -17.26 -8.13
C ARG A 138 12.88 -18.23 -7.53
N GLU A 139 14.11 -17.79 -7.27
CA GLU A 139 15.23 -18.67 -6.91
C GLU A 139 15.40 -18.86 -5.40
N CYS A 140 15.22 -17.81 -4.57
CA CYS A 140 15.61 -17.89 -3.14
C CYS A 140 14.58 -18.56 -2.22
N GLY A 141 13.29 -18.60 -2.55
CA GLY A 141 12.26 -19.02 -1.60
C GLY A 141 12.18 -18.10 -0.36
N GLY A 142 10.97 -17.80 0.13
CA GLY A 142 10.75 -16.74 1.13
C GLY A 142 11.38 -16.93 2.53
N GLN A 143 12.32 -17.87 2.72
CA GLN A 143 12.96 -18.18 3.99
C GLN A 143 14.40 -17.71 4.12
N ASP A 144 15.03 -17.22 3.03
CA ASP A 144 16.43 -16.83 3.08
C ASP A 144 16.62 -15.49 3.82
N ARG A 145 17.42 -15.51 4.90
CA ARG A 145 17.65 -14.35 5.78
C ARG A 145 18.34 -13.22 5.03
N ASP A 146 19.24 -13.54 4.11
CA ASP A 146 19.99 -12.56 3.34
C ASP A 146 19.16 -11.95 2.20
N TYR A 147 18.20 -12.70 1.63
CA TYR A 147 17.21 -12.18 0.68
C TYR A 147 16.30 -11.16 1.36
N LEU A 148 15.67 -11.53 2.48
CA LEU A 148 14.80 -10.61 3.21
C LEU A 148 15.60 -9.41 3.74
N HIS A 149 16.84 -9.59 4.19
CA HIS A 149 17.68 -8.51 4.69
C HIS A 149 18.08 -7.54 3.58
N THR A 150 18.58 -8.02 2.43
CA THR A 150 18.98 -7.18 1.29
C THR A 150 17.77 -6.50 0.65
N TRP A 151 16.68 -7.25 0.40
CA TRP A 151 15.42 -6.72 -0.11
C TRP A 151 14.79 -5.67 0.82
N TRP A 152 14.82 -5.91 2.14
CA TRP A 152 14.32 -4.98 3.15
C TRP A 152 15.22 -3.76 3.30
N HIS A 153 16.54 -3.91 3.22
CA HIS A 153 17.49 -2.80 3.27
C HIS A 153 17.44 -1.93 2.01
N GLU A 154 17.30 -2.52 0.83
CA GLU A 154 17.15 -1.77 -0.43
C GLU A 154 15.80 -1.04 -0.48
N ARG A 155 14.70 -1.67 0.00
CA ARG A 155 13.43 -0.96 0.19
C ARG A 155 13.46 0.07 1.31
N LEU A 156 14.21 -0.13 2.40
CA LEU A 156 14.40 0.85 3.47
C LEU A 156 15.26 2.04 3.03
N ARG A 157 16.29 1.80 2.20
CA ARG A 157 17.16 2.82 1.61
C ARG A 157 16.44 3.62 0.53
N ALA A 158 15.63 2.96 -0.30
CA ALA A 158 14.68 3.62 -1.19
C ALA A 158 13.61 4.39 -0.42
N ALA A 159 13.17 3.85 0.72
CA ALA A 159 12.27 4.47 1.67
C ALA A 159 12.96 5.52 2.57
N ARG A 160 13.64 6.51 1.99
CA ARG A 160 13.59 7.87 2.55
C ARG A 160 12.16 8.41 2.39
N ARG A 161 11.18 7.71 2.96
CA ARG A 161 9.75 8.01 2.91
C ARG A 161 9.58 9.39 3.51
N LEU A 162 8.95 10.29 2.78
CA LEU A 162 8.44 11.51 3.36
C LEU A 162 7.23 11.14 4.21
N PHE A 163 7.50 10.92 5.49
CA PHE A 163 6.49 10.64 6.48
C PHE A 163 5.48 11.78 6.50
N ASN A 164 4.22 11.45 6.23
CA ASN A 164 3.14 12.41 6.11
C ASN A 164 3.47 13.53 5.12
N ASP A 165 3.91 13.18 3.92
CA ASP A 165 4.02 14.14 2.82
C ASP A 165 2.67 14.86 2.59
N ARG A 166 2.70 16.18 2.69
CA ARG A 166 1.53 17.03 2.54
C ARG A 166 0.96 16.95 1.12
N GLY A 167 1.83 16.99 0.11
CA GLY A 167 1.41 16.97 -1.29
C GLY A 167 0.77 15.63 -1.71
N GLN A 168 1.22 14.51 -1.15
CA GLN A 168 0.54 13.22 -1.30
C GLN A 168 -0.86 13.22 -0.63
N VAL A 169 -0.99 13.78 0.57
CA VAL A 169 -2.29 13.84 1.26
C VAL A 169 -3.28 14.76 0.54
N GLU A 170 -2.82 15.92 0.03
CA GLU A 170 -3.63 16.83 -0.79
C GLU A 170 -4.19 16.10 -2.02
N ARG A 171 -3.33 15.44 -2.80
CA ARG A 171 -3.74 14.66 -3.96
C ARG A 171 -4.69 13.51 -3.63
N ILE A 172 -4.57 12.89 -2.45
CA ILE A 172 -5.52 11.86 -1.99
C ILE A 172 -6.89 12.46 -1.70
N VAL A 173 -6.94 13.64 -1.05
CA VAL A 173 -8.22 14.33 -0.80
C VAL A 173 -8.90 14.66 -2.12
N GLU A 174 -8.18 15.29 -3.05
CA GLU A 174 -8.69 15.63 -4.38
C GLU A 174 -9.19 14.38 -5.13
N LEU A 175 -8.40 13.31 -5.10
CA LEU A 175 -8.77 12.05 -5.76
C LEU A 175 -10.05 11.45 -5.17
N LEU A 176 -10.20 11.43 -3.85
CA LEU A 176 -11.37 10.85 -3.18
C LEU A 176 -12.63 11.73 -3.35
N GLU A 177 -12.46 13.05 -3.45
CA GLU A 177 -13.57 13.99 -3.68
C GLU A 177 -14.06 13.95 -5.14
N GLY A 178 -13.16 13.74 -6.09
CA GLY A 178 -13.47 13.68 -7.52
C GLY A 178 -13.61 12.26 -8.10
N TRP A 179 -13.69 11.22 -7.26
CA TRP A 179 -13.82 9.85 -7.75
C TRP A 179 -15.25 9.56 -8.22
N GLU A 180 -15.46 9.68 -9.53
CA GLU A 180 -16.63 9.15 -10.22
C GLU A 180 -16.29 7.73 -10.68
N GLY A 181 -16.56 6.75 -9.82
CA GLY A 181 -16.36 5.33 -10.10
C GLY A 181 -17.39 4.76 -11.07
#